data_AF-A0A5D2S859-F1
#
_entry.id   AF-A0A5D2S859-F1
#
_cell.length_a   1.000
_cell.length_b   1.000
_cell.length_c   1.000
_cell.angle_alpha   90.00
_cell.angle_beta   90.00
_cell.angle_gamma   90.00
#
_symmetry.space_group_name_H-M   'P 1'
#
loop_
_entity.id
_entity.type
_entity.pdbx_description
1 polymer ?
#
loop_
_entity_poly.entity_id
_entity_poly.type
_entity_poly.pdbx_seq_one_letter_code
_entity_poly.pdbx_strand_id
1 'polypeptide(L)'
;MFVHPWKGIIANIPTTLQDGKHVGESGRKLREDLAKKGFNPLKVQPLWNRHGHSGYAIVEFNKEWDGFNNAIMFEKSFELDRYGKKDYYSSRRKKDKLYAWVAREDDYYSGGMIGEYLRRNGDLKTVSSKEAEDRRKTSKLLTTLNNTLETKNQRLQEMQNKFNEVSSSMSTLMWQKDDMIRAYNEECKKMQENAHNHFKQISLEHERNAKCILDQKRELEQREKELLQREAQNENETKKLQHEKMINERAALEQKKADETMFKLAEEHKRDKEKLRREIIKLEKQLDTRQGLELEIQRLRGALQVMEHMNGDGDADTKKRMEVIQDELKEKEEELEDLEDLNQALIIKERKSNDELQDARKELITAFKDVSTRAHIGVKKMGEVDIKPFLVAAKRKYSAKEADVKSAELCTLWQDYLRDPSWHPFKILKDKEGNCKEILDEEDEKLVELKTELGDEAYNAVTMALKQMNEYNPSGRYVVPELWNFNEGRKATLTDGVQHLLNKWKLHKRRRY
;
A
#
# COMPACT_ATOMS: atom_id res chain seq x y z
N MET A 1 -94.76 -95.91 13.54
CA MET A 1 -93.58 -95.31 12.86
C MET A 1 -93.74 -95.34 11.34
N PHE A 2 -92.85 -94.68 10.58
CA PHE A 2 -92.81 -94.75 9.10
C PHE A 2 -91.56 -95.50 8.65
N VAL A 3 -91.60 -96.16 7.50
CA VAL A 3 -90.38 -96.72 6.88
C VAL A 3 -89.56 -95.59 6.25
N HIS A 4 -88.27 -95.52 6.55
CA HIS A 4 -87.30 -94.56 6.00
C HIS A 4 -86.20 -95.29 5.20
N PRO A 5 -85.88 -94.89 3.96
CA PRO A 5 -86.52 -93.84 3.14
C PRO A 5 -88.01 -94.11 2.90
N TRP A 6 -88.80 -93.04 2.76
CA TRP A 6 -90.27 -93.09 2.74
C TRP A 6 -90.80 -93.95 1.61
N LYS A 7 -91.73 -94.86 1.94
CA LYS A 7 -92.29 -95.83 0.99
C LYS A 7 -93.81 -95.81 1.02
N GLY A 8 -94.43 -95.90 -0.15
CA GLY A 8 -95.86 -96.15 -0.33
C GLY A 8 -96.10 -97.59 -0.77
N ILE A 9 -97.29 -98.11 -0.49
CA ILE A 9 -97.74 -99.42 -0.93
C ILE A 9 -98.92 -99.20 -1.87
N ILE A 10 -98.87 -99.80 -3.05
CA ILE A 10 -100.00 -99.92 -3.96
C ILE A 10 -100.46 -101.36 -3.94
N ALA A 11 -101.76 -101.56 -3.80
CA ALA A 11 -102.43 -102.84 -3.78
C ALA A 11 -103.52 -102.90 -4.85
N ASN A 12 -103.94 -104.12 -5.17
CA ASN A 12 -104.99 -104.40 -6.16
C ASN A 12 -104.60 -104.03 -7.60
N ILE A 13 -103.32 -104.17 -7.95
CA ILE A 13 -102.84 -103.95 -9.32
C ILE A 13 -103.40 -105.07 -10.22
N PRO A 14 -104.10 -104.74 -11.32
CA PRO A 14 -104.62 -105.74 -12.25
C PRO A 14 -103.50 -106.62 -12.82
N THR A 15 -103.74 -107.93 -12.85
CA THR A 15 -102.83 -108.92 -13.45
C THR A 15 -103.59 -109.86 -14.36
N THR A 16 -103.01 -110.23 -15.50
CA THR A 16 -103.53 -111.26 -16.41
C THR A 16 -102.73 -112.55 -16.25
N LEU A 17 -103.39 -113.70 -16.42
CA LEU A 17 -102.73 -115.00 -16.39
C LEU A 17 -102.19 -115.32 -17.79
N GLN A 18 -100.88 -115.38 -17.93
CA GLN A 18 -100.19 -115.73 -19.18
C GLN A 18 -99.18 -116.84 -18.88
N ASP A 19 -99.26 -117.95 -19.60
CA ASP A 19 -98.39 -119.13 -19.42
C ASP A 19 -98.28 -119.62 -17.96
N GLY A 20 -99.40 -119.61 -17.24
CA GLY A 20 -99.50 -120.07 -15.84
C GLY A 20 -98.91 -119.11 -14.80
N LYS A 21 -98.46 -117.91 -15.19
CA LYS A 21 -97.96 -116.85 -14.30
C LYS A 21 -98.80 -115.58 -14.42
N HIS A 22 -98.93 -114.85 -13.32
CA HIS A 22 -99.53 -113.53 -13.32
C HIS A 22 -98.55 -112.50 -13.91
N VAL A 23 -98.99 -111.77 -14.93
CA VAL A 23 -98.27 -110.65 -15.54
C VAL A 23 -99.07 -109.37 -15.31
N GLY A 24 -98.38 -108.27 -15.01
CA GLY A 24 -99.00 -106.97 -14.74
C GLY A 24 -98.26 -105.85 -15.46
N GLU A 25 -98.84 -104.65 -15.45
CA GLU A 25 -98.19 -103.48 -16.03
C GLU A 25 -96.84 -103.18 -15.33
N SER A 26 -95.87 -102.67 -16.11
CA SER A 26 -94.58 -102.27 -15.56
C SER A 26 -94.74 -101.16 -14.53
N GLY A 27 -93.97 -101.24 -13.43
CA GLY A 27 -93.91 -100.19 -12.42
C GLY A 27 -93.53 -98.81 -12.99
N ARG A 28 -92.87 -98.75 -14.15
CA ARG A 28 -92.57 -97.48 -14.82
C ARG A 28 -93.83 -96.67 -15.15
N LYS A 29 -94.88 -97.32 -15.65
CA LYS A 29 -96.14 -96.64 -16.02
C LYS A 29 -96.83 -96.11 -14.76
N LEU A 30 -96.93 -96.92 -13.72
CA LEU A 30 -97.45 -96.48 -12.41
C LEU A 30 -96.65 -95.30 -11.85
N ARG A 31 -95.32 -95.33 -11.95
CA ARG A 31 -94.46 -94.21 -11.51
C ARG A 31 -94.80 -92.92 -12.26
N GLU A 32 -94.94 -92.99 -13.59
CA GLU A 32 -95.27 -91.83 -14.44
C GLU A 32 -96.66 -91.27 -14.12
N ASP A 33 -97.65 -92.14 -13.89
CA ASP A 33 -99.00 -91.70 -13.53
C ASP A 33 -99.07 -91.05 -12.14
N LEU A 34 -98.32 -91.59 -11.17
CA LEU A 34 -98.19 -90.97 -9.84
C LEU A 34 -97.41 -89.65 -9.90
N ALA A 35 -96.39 -89.57 -10.77
CA ALA A 35 -95.65 -88.33 -10.99
C ALA A 35 -96.53 -87.23 -11.62
N LYS A 36 -97.39 -87.58 -12.60
CA LYS A 36 -98.38 -86.65 -13.18
C LYS A 36 -99.37 -86.11 -12.15
N LYS A 37 -99.66 -86.88 -11.11
CA LYS A 37 -100.49 -86.46 -9.96
C LYS A 37 -99.74 -85.60 -8.94
N GLY A 38 -98.46 -85.29 -9.19
CA GLY A 38 -97.63 -84.46 -8.31
C GLY A 38 -97.00 -85.20 -7.14
N PHE A 39 -97.12 -86.53 -7.05
CA PHE A 39 -96.54 -87.31 -5.95
C PHE A 39 -95.04 -87.57 -6.09
N ASN A 40 -94.44 -87.27 -7.25
CA ASN A 40 -93.00 -87.34 -7.49
C ASN A 40 -92.28 -88.59 -6.89
N PRO A 41 -92.75 -89.82 -7.16
CA PRO A 41 -92.05 -91.01 -6.70
C PRO A 41 -90.73 -91.19 -7.45
N LEU A 42 -89.67 -91.58 -6.73
CA LEU A 42 -88.38 -91.93 -7.33
C LEU A 42 -88.51 -93.23 -8.14
N LYS A 43 -89.23 -94.20 -7.58
CA LYS A 43 -89.37 -95.55 -8.15
C LYS A 43 -90.70 -96.16 -7.76
N VAL A 44 -91.25 -97.02 -8.62
CA VAL A 44 -92.34 -97.94 -8.28
C VAL A 44 -91.87 -99.34 -8.61
N GLN A 45 -91.77 -100.20 -7.60
CA GLN A 45 -91.24 -101.54 -7.67
C GLN A 45 -92.38 -102.55 -7.48
N PRO A 46 -92.87 -103.19 -8.55
CA PRO A 46 -93.78 -104.32 -8.43
C PRO A 46 -93.16 -105.44 -7.61
N LEU A 47 -93.95 -106.04 -6.73
CA LEU A 47 -93.55 -107.19 -5.93
C LEU A 47 -93.90 -108.48 -6.67
N TRP A 48 -92.96 -109.42 -6.71
CA TRP A 48 -93.07 -110.67 -7.46
C TRP A 48 -93.00 -111.85 -6.50
N ASN A 49 -93.76 -112.91 -6.79
CA ASN A 49 -93.69 -114.18 -6.10
C ASN A 49 -93.51 -115.34 -7.11
N ARG A 50 -93.46 -116.58 -6.62
CA ARG A 50 -93.28 -117.77 -7.45
C ARG A 50 -94.35 -117.96 -8.55
N HIS A 51 -95.51 -117.33 -8.40
CA HIS A 51 -96.63 -117.36 -9.36
C HIS A 51 -96.69 -116.11 -10.26
N GLY A 52 -95.69 -115.23 -10.22
CA GLY A 52 -95.61 -114.01 -11.02
C GLY A 52 -95.88 -112.72 -10.23
N HIS A 53 -96.47 -111.73 -10.88
CA HIS A 53 -96.78 -110.42 -10.32
C HIS A 53 -97.80 -110.55 -9.17
N SER A 54 -97.48 -110.00 -8.00
CA SER A 54 -98.28 -110.22 -6.79
C SER A 54 -99.56 -109.40 -6.67
N GLY A 55 -99.73 -108.41 -7.54
CA GLY A 55 -100.80 -107.39 -7.42
C GLY A 55 -100.44 -106.25 -6.45
N TYR A 56 -99.21 -106.23 -5.95
CA TYR A 56 -98.67 -105.15 -5.12
C TYR A 56 -97.44 -104.50 -5.74
N ALA A 57 -97.24 -103.22 -5.46
CA ALA A 57 -96.01 -102.51 -5.76
C ALA A 57 -95.62 -101.58 -4.60
N ILE A 58 -94.32 -101.36 -4.43
CA ILE A 58 -93.77 -100.40 -3.47
C ILE A 58 -93.37 -99.14 -4.21
N VAL A 59 -93.89 -98.01 -3.77
CA VAL A 59 -93.52 -96.68 -4.24
C VAL A 59 -92.40 -96.18 -3.34
N GLU A 60 -91.28 -95.72 -3.91
CA GLU A 60 -90.15 -95.15 -3.16
C GLU A 60 -90.11 -93.64 -3.38
N PHE A 61 -89.99 -92.88 -2.29
CA PHE A 61 -89.88 -91.41 -2.32
C PHE A 61 -88.48 -90.95 -1.85
N ASN A 62 -88.16 -89.67 -2.07
CA ASN A 62 -86.91 -89.05 -1.59
C ASN A 62 -86.75 -89.25 -0.08
N LYS A 63 -85.53 -89.51 0.41
CA LYS A 63 -85.25 -89.70 1.85
C LYS A 63 -85.39 -88.42 2.68
N GLU A 64 -85.36 -87.25 2.05
CA GLU A 64 -85.48 -85.94 2.70
C GLU A 64 -86.95 -85.55 2.96
N TRP A 65 -87.17 -84.36 3.54
CA TRP A 65 -88.49 -83.88 3.96
C TRP A 65 -89.47 -83.64 2.81
N ASP A 66 -88.97 -83.29 1.63
CA ASP A 66 -89.75 -83.20 0.39
C ASP A 66 -90.37 -84.54 0.02
N GLY A 67 -89.60 -85.63 0.12
CA GLY A 67 -90.09 -86.98 -0.13
C GLY A 67 -91.09 -87.46 0.92
N PHE A 68 -90.96 -87.01 2.18
CA PHE A 68 -91.95 -87.30 3.22
C PHE A 68 -93.29 -86.66 2.87
N ASN A 69 -93.25 -85.37 2.49
CA ASN A 69 -94.44 -84.62 2.07
C ASN A 69 -95.11 -85.29 0.86
N ASN A 70 -94.31 -85.71 -0.13
CA ASN A 70 -94.79 -86.44 -1.30
C ASN A 70 -95.47 -87.77 -0.93
N ALA A 71 -94.89 -88.54 -0.01
CA ALA A 71 -95.46 -89.79 0.47
C ALA A 71 -96.81 -89.57 1.19
N ILE A 72 -96.89 -88.54 2.05
CA ILE A 72 -98.13 -88.19 2.74
C ILE A 72 -99.20 -87.70 1.77
N MET A 73 -98.84 -86.87 0.78
CA MET A 73 -99.78 -86.45 -0.28
C MET A 73 -100.33 -87.65 -1.05
N PHE A 74 -99.47 -88.62 -1.38
CA PHE A 74 -99.87 -89.88 -2.01
C PHE A 74 -100.86 -90.67 -1.16
N GLU A 75 -100.60 -90.89 0.14
CA GLU A 75 -101.57 -91.58 1.01
C GLU A 75 -102.89 -90.82 1.12
N LYS A 76 -102.84 -89.50 1.30
CA LYS A 76 -104.03 -88.67 1.46
C LYS A 76 -104.91 -88.66 0.22
N SER A 77 -104.33 -88.65 -0.98
CA SER A 77 -105.16 -88.68 -2.20
C SER A 77 -105.97 -89.97 -2.31
N PHE A 78 -105.37 -91.12 -1.99
CA PHE A 78 -106.07 -92.41 -2.03
C PHE A 78 -107.07 -92.56 -0.87
N GLU A 79 -106.75 -92.01 0.31
CA GLU A 79 -107.68 -91.98 1.45
C GLU A 79 -108.93 -91.12 1.15
N LEU A 80 -108.79 -89.95 0.52
CA LEU A 80 -109.90 -89.08 0.13
C LEU A 80 -110.86 -89.75 -0.88
N ASP A 81 -110.31 -90.49 -1.83
CA ASP A 81 -111.09 -91.22 -2.83
C ASP A 81 -111.72 -92.53 -2.29
N ARG A 82 -111.55 -92.83 -1.00
CA ARG A 82 -111.97 -94.08 -0.33
C ARG A 82 -111.30 -95.34 -0.90
N TYR A 83 -110.02 -95.21 -1.25
CA TYR A 83 -109.13 -96.29 -1.69
C TYR A 83 -107.88 -96.37 -0.80
N GLY A 84 -108.01 -96.02 0.49
CA GLY A 84 -106.93 -96.13 1.46
C GLY A 84 -106.75 -97.55 2.00
N LYS A 85 -105.79 -97.73 2.90
CA LYS A 85 -105.53 -99.02 3.58
C LYS A 85 -106.77 -99.60 4.25
N LYS A 86 -107.52 -98.76 4.97
CA LYS A 86 -108.74 -99.18 5.69
C LYS A 86 -109.80 -99.70 4.72
N ASP A 87 -110.00 -99.02 3.59
CA ASP A 87 -110.95 -99.43 2.56
C ASP A 87 -110.54 -100.76 1.91
N TYR A 88 -109.24 -100.97 1.71
CA TYR A 88 -108.69 -102.21 1.15
C TYR A 88 -109.02 -103.44 2.01
N TYR A 89 -108.91 -103.33 3.33
CA TYR A 89 -109.17 -104.44 4.25
C TYR A 89 -110.65 -104.58 4.67
N SER A 90 -111.46 -103.52 4.54
CA SER A 90 -112.88 -103.54 4.98
C SER A 90 -113.86 -104.10 3.95
N SER A 91 -113.49 -104.14 2.65
CA SER A 91 -114.42 -104.56 1.58
C SER A 91 -114.38 -106.07 1.30
N ARG A 92 -115.55 -106.75 1.38
CA ARG A 92 -115.71 -108.16 0.99
C ARG A 92 -115.59 -108.42 -0.52
N ARG A 93 -115.77 -107.40 -1.37
CA ARG A 93 -115.51 -107.44 -2.82
C ARG A 93 -114.66 -106.22 -3.21
N LYS A 94 -113.45 -106.45 -3.71
CA LYS A 94 -112.55 -105.36 -4.13
C LYS A 94 -113.12 -104.72 -5.41
N LYS A 95 -113.28 -103.39 -5.39
CA LYS A 95 -113.60 -102.61 -6.60
C LYS A 95 -112.41 -102.67 -7.57
N ASP A 96 -112.67 -102.49 -8.87
CA ASP A 96 -111.64 -102.47 -9.93
C ASP A 96 -110.85 -101.14 -9.95
N LYS A 97 -110.21 -100.83 -8.82
CA LYS A 97 -109.41 -99.62 -8.56
C LYS A 97 -108.20 -99.98 -7.70
N LEU A 98 -107.13 -99.19 -7.83
CA LEU A 98 -105.93 -99.30 -7.01
C LEU A 98 -106.19 -98.75 -5.60
N TYR A 99 -105.57 -99.39 -4.61
CA TYR A 99 -105.57 -98.90 -3.24
C TYR A 99 -104.15 -98.53 -2.84
N ALA A 100 -103.98 -97.48 -2.04
CA ALA A 100 -102.65 -97.09 -1.63
C ALA A 100 -102.57 -96.43 -0.25
N TRP A 101 -101.41 -96.56 0.37
CA TRP A 101 -101.09 -95.96 1.68
C TRP A 101 -99.58 -95.83 1.88
N VAL A 102 -99.14 -95.05 2.87
CA VAL A 102 -97.72 -94.98 3.24
C VAL A 102 -97.39 -96.20 4.11
N ALA A 103 -96.25 -96.83 3.84
CA ALA A 103 -95.73 -97.95 4.62
C ALA A 103 -95.43 -97.50 6.06
N ARG A 104 -96.15 -98.11 7.00
CA ARG A 104 -95.99 -97.87 8.44
C ARG A 104 -95.46 -99.13 9.13
N GLU A 105 -95.33 -99.03 10.44
CA GLU A 105 -94.80 -100.09 11.32
C GLU A 105 -95.51 -101.43 11.17
N ASP A 106 -96.83 -101.43 11.01
CA ASP A 106 -97.61 -102.64 10.78
C ASP A 106 -97.33 -103.27 9.41
N ASP A 107 -97.13 -102.47 8.36
CA ASP A 107 -96.66 -102.97 7.06
C ASP A 107 -95.24 -103.53 7.13
N TYR A 108 -94.35 -102.85 7.86
CA TYR A 108 -92.96 -103.25 8.03
C TYR A 108 -92.83 -104.61 8.74
N TYR A 109 -93.66 -104.87 9.74
CA TYR A 109 -93.70 -106.16 10.43
C TYR A 109 -94.67 -107.17 9.82
N SER A 110 -95.39 -106.81 8.75
CA SER A 110 -96.32 -107.73 8.10
C SER A 110 -95.62 -109.00 7.61
N GLY A 111 -96.33 -110.13 7.74
CA GLY A 111 -95.93 -111.40 7.15
C GLY A 111 -96.16 -111.37 5.63
N GLY A 112 -95.16 -111.78 4.86
CA GLY A 112 -95.20 -111.83 3.40
C GLY A 112 -94.30 -110.80 2.72
N MET A 113 -94.45 -110.69 1.39
CA MET A 113 -93.51 -109.99 0.52
C MET A 113 -93.39 -108.49 0.78
N ILE A 114 -94.46 -107.83 1.27
CA ILE A 114 -94.45 -106.39 1.56
C ILE A 114 -93.53 -106.13 2.74
N GLY A 115 -93.76 -106.76 3.90
CA GLY A 115 -92.91 -106.60 5.07
C GLY A 115 -91.46 -107.06 4.84
N GLU A 116 -91.24 -108.15 4.10
CA GLU A 116 -89.88 -108.58 3.73
C GLU A 116 -89.14 -107.52 2.89
N TYR A 117 -89.81 -106.94 1.89
CA TYR A 117 -89.20 -105.88 1.08
C TYR A 117 -88.90 -104.63 1.91
N LEU A 118 -89.82 -104.22 2.77
CA LEU A 118 -89.67 -103.03 3.61
C LEU A 118 -88.49 -103.16 4.58
N ARG A 119 -88.33 -104.32 5.25
CA ARG A 119 -87.20 -104.59 6.15
C ARG A 119 -85.84 -104.63 5.45
N ARG A 120 -85.82 -105.05 4.18
CA ARG A 120 -84.58 -105.11 3.40
C ARG A 120 -84.13 -103.73 2.87
N ASN A 121 -85.07 -102.80 2.69
CA ASN A 121 -84.83 -101.54 1.96
C ASN A 121 -85.17 -100.28 2.77
N GLY A 122 -85.35 -100.40 4.09
CA GLY A 122 -85.57 -99.27 4.98
C GLY A 122 -85.64 -99.68 6.43
N ASP A 123 -85.61 -98.69 7.31
CA ASP A 123 -85.75 -98.83 8.76
C ASP A 123 -86.95 -98.04 9.25
N LEU A 124 -87.52 -98.41 10.40
CA LEU A 124 -88.56 -97.59 11.00
C LEU A 124 -87.98 -96.33 11.64
N LYS A 125 -88.48 -95.16 11.23
CA LYS A 125 -88.18 -93.87 11.85
C LYS A 125 -89.45 -93.11 12.24
N THR A 126 -89.36 -92.34 13.31
CA THR A 126 -90.36 -91.32 13.66
C THR A 126 -89.95 -89.98 13.05
N VAL A 127 -90.95 -89.13 12.74
CA VAL A 127 -90.73 -87.76 12.26
C VAL A 127 -89.84 -86.99 13.24
N SER A 128 -90.16 -87.03 14.53
CA SER A 128 -89.40 -86.35 15.58
C SER A 128 -87.93 -86.81 15.68
N SER A 129 -87.64 -88.09 15.40
CA SER A 129 -86.26 -88.59 15.40
C SER A 129 -85.44 -88.03 14.22
N LYS A 130 -86.02 -87.98 13.01
CA LYS A 130 -85.36 -87.36 11.85
C LYS A 130 -85.16 -85.85 12.05
N GLU A 131 -86.14 -85.15 12.61
CA GLU A 131 -86.03 -83.72 12.93
C GLU A 131 -84.91 -83.47 13.94
N ALA A 132 -84.84 -84.28 15.00
CA ALA A 132 -83.77 -84.18 16.00
C ALA A 132 -82.39 -84.48 15.39
N GLU A 133 -82.27 -85.44 14.49
CA GLU A 133 -81.03 -85.76 13.77
C GLU A 133 -80.55 -84.56 12.93
N ASP A 134 -81.44 -83.96 12.13
CA ASP A 134 -81.10 -82.80 11.29
C ASP A 134 -80.76 -81.57 12.14
N ARG A 135 -81.52 -81.29 13.20
CA ARG A 135 -81.22 -80.20 14.14
C ARG A 135 -79.84 -80.38 14.80
N ARG A 136 -79.48 -81.60 15.19
CA ARG A 136 -78.15 -81.90 15.75
C ARG A 136 -77.03 -81.65 14.73
N LYS A 137 -77.22 -82.07 13.47
CA LYS A 137 -76.24 -81.83 12.40
C LYS A 137 -76.04 -80.33 12.15
N THR A 138 -77.13 -79.58 12.03
CA THR A 138 -77.09 -78.12 11.86
C THR A 138 -76.44 -77.42 13.05
N SER A 139 -76.82 -77.80 14.28
CA SER A 139 -76.24 -77.24 15.49
C SER A 139 -74.73 -77.49 15.56
N LYS A 140 -74.25 -78.70 15.23
CA LYS A 140 -72.82 -79.03 15.22
C LYS A 140 -72.05 -78.21 14.18
N LEU A 141 -72.65 -77.98 13.01
CA LEU A 141 -72.06 -77.14 11.98
C LEU A 141 -71.95 -75.69 12.45
N LEU A 142 -73.03 -75.14 13.02
CA LEU A 142 -73.05 -73.78 13.56
C LEU A 142 -72.01 -73.59 14.66
N THR A 143 -71.88 -74.53 15.61
CA THR A 143 -70.84 -74.45 16.64
C THR A 143 -69.43 -74.47 16.05
N THR A 144 -69.19 -75.30 15.04
CA THR A 144 -67.87 -75.39 14.40
C THR A 144 -67.52 -74.10 13.64
N LEU A 145 -68.48 -73.55 12.90
CA LEU A 145 -68.32 -72.28 12.20
C LEU A 145 -68.11 -71.12 13.17
N ASN A 146 -68.88 -71.07 14.26
CA ASN A 146 -68.75 -70.04 15.28
C ASN A 146 -67.37 -70.06 15.95
N ASN A 147 -66.87 -71.24 16.34
CA ASN A 147 -65.53 -71.39 16.91
C ASN A 147 -64.43 -70.95 15.92
N THR A 148 -64.63 -71.24 14.64
CA THR A 148 -63.70 -70.83 13.58
C THR A 148 -63.69 -69.31 13.42
N LEU A 149 -64.88 -68.68 13.41
CA LEU A 149 -65.04 -67.23 13.32
C LEU A 149 -64.40 -66.54 14.52
N GLU A 150 -64.64 -67.04 15.72
CA GLU A 150 -64.06 -66.52 16.97
C GLU A 150 -62.52 -66.59 16.95
N THR A 151 -61.96 -67.73 16.54
CA THR A 151 -60.50 -67.90 16.40
C THR A 151 -59.91 -66.92 15.38
N LYS A 152 -60.61 -66.69 14.26
CA LYS A 152 -60.17 -65.73 13.23
C LYS A 152 -60.23 -64.29 13.73
N ASN A 153 -61.28 -63.94 14.48
CA ASN A 153 -61.42 -62.61 15.09
C ASN A 153 -60.32 -62.34 16.12
N GLN A 154 -59.99 -63.33 16.97
CA GLN A 154 -58.88 -63.21 17.92
C GLN A 154 -57.55 -62.95 17.20
N ARG A 155 -57.24 -63.72 16.14
CA ARG A 155 -56.01 -63.50 15.34
C ARG A 155 -55.97 -62.13 14.67
N LEU A 156 -57.10 -61.63 14.17
CA LEU A 156 -57.18 -60.29 13.59
C LEU A 156 -56.88 -59.22 14.65
N GLN A 157 -57.43 -59.35 15.85
CA GLN A 157 -57.17 -58.44 16.95
C GLN A 157 -55.70 -58.47 17.38
N GLU A 158 -55.08 -59.64 17.47
CA GLU A 158 -53.64 -59.78 17.77
C GLU A 158 -52.78 -59.10 16.70
N MET A 159 -53.10 -59.28 15.41
CA MET A 159 -52.36 -58.60 14.34
C MET A 159 -52.53 -57.09 14.39
N GLN A 160 -53.75 -56.60 14.68
CA GLN A 160 -54.01 -55.17 14.83
C GLN A 160 -53.19 -54.58 15.99
N ASN A 161 -53.12 -55.26 17.12
CA ASN A 161 -52.33 -54.82 18.28
C ASN A 161 -50.85 -54.75 17.93
N LYS A 162 -50.30 -55.79 17.29
CA LYS A 162 -48.90 -55.81 16.83
C LYS A 162 -48.62 -54.69 15.83
N PHE A 163 -49.53 -54.44 14.89
CA PHE A 163 -49.40 -53.34 13.94
C PHE A 163 -49.32 -51.98 14.64
N ASN A 164 -50.23 -51.75 15.60
CA ASN A 164 -50.25 -50.50 16.37
C ASN A 164 -48.96 -50.30 17.20
N GLU A 165 -48.44 -51.38 17.81
CA GLU A 165 -47.21 -51.36 18.59
C GLU A 165 -45.99 -51.04 17.72
N VAL A 166 -45.86 -51.70 16.56
CA VAL A 166 -44.79 -51.45 15.59
C VAL A 166 -44.89 -50.04 15.04
N SER A 167 -46.10 -49.58 14.70
CA SER A 167 -46.31 -48.22 14.20
C SER A 167 -45.91 -47.17 15.24
N SER A 168 -46.26 -47.36 16.51
CA SER A 168 -45.90 -46.44 17.60
C SER A 168 -44.39 -46.41 17.85
N SER A 169 -43.74 -47.58 17.84
CA SER A 169 -42.29 -47.70 17.96
C SER A 169 -41.57 -47.01 16.80
N MET A 170 -42.07 -47.19 15.57
CA MET A 170 -41.53 -46.56 14.38
C MET A 170 -41.64 -45.02 14.45
N SER A 171 -42.80 -44.49 14.84
CA SER A 171 -42.98 -43.04 15.02
C SER A 171 -42.03 -42.47 16.07
N THR A 172 -41.79 -43.20 17.16
CA THR A 172 -40.83 -42.80 18.21
C THR A 172 -39.40 -42.74 17.67
N LEU A 173 -38.97 -43.78 16.95
CA LEU A 173 -37.64 -43.82 16.34
C LEU A 173 -37.45 -42.73 15.28
N MET A 174 -38.47 -42.45 14.48
CA MET A 174 -38.45 -41.35 13.51
C MET A 174 -38.25 -40.01 14.21
N TRP A 175 -38.99 -39.75 15.29
CA TRP A 175 -38.84 -38.52 16.06
C TRP A 175 -37.44 -38.38 16.68
N GLN A 176 -36.91 -39.45 17.27
CA GLN A 176 -35.55 -39.47 17.84
C GLN A 176 -34.48 -39.22 16.77
N LYS A 177 -34.62 -39.84 15.59
CA LYS A 177 -33.72 -39.61 14.45
C LYS A 177 -33.75 -38.15 14.01
N ASP A 178 -34.94 -37.57 13.85
CA ASP A 178 -35.09 -36.18 13.43
C ASP A 178 -34.51 -35.21 14.47
N ASP A 179 -34.69 -35.50 15.76
CA ASP A 179 -34.11 -34.72 16.85
C ASP A 179 -32.57 -34.75 16.85
N MET A 180 -31.99 -35.94 16.67
CA MET A 180 -30.53 -36.09 16.53
C MET A 180 -29.99 -35.33 15.32
N ILE A 181 -30.68 -35.37 14.17
CA ILE A 181 -30.28 -34.64 12.97
C ILE A 181 -30.34 -33.12 13.21
N ARG A 182 -31.38 -32.63 13.89
CA ARG A 182 -31.48 -31.21 14.25
C ARG A 182 -30.31 -30.79 15.15
N ALA A 183 -30.04 -31.53 16.21
CA ALA A 183 -28.94 -31.24 17.15
C ALA A 183 -27.57 -31.23 16.44
N TYR A 184 -27.31 -32.24 15.62
CA TYR A 184 -26.08 -32.31 14.82
C TYR A 184 -25.92 -31.12 13.87
N ASN A 185 -26.99 -30.76 13.15
CA ASN A 185 -26.96 -29.62 12.22
C ASN A 185 -26.74 -28.28 12.95
N GLU A 186 -27.34 -28.09 14.12
CA GLU A 186 -27.11 -26.90 14.95
C GLU A 186 -25.66 -26.82 15.44
N GLU A 187 -25.07 -27.94 15.86
CA GLU A 187 -23.67 -27.99 16.27
C GLU A 187 -22.72 -27.71 15.11
N CYS A 188 -22.96 -28.30 13.93
CA CYS A 188 -22.22 -27.98 12.71
C CYS A 188 -22.29 -26.49 12.37
N LYS A 189 -23.48 -25.87 12.48
CA LYS A 189 -23.66 -24.44 12.21
C LYS A 189 -22.88 -23.57 13.21
N LYS A 190 -22.95 -23.88 14.50
CA LYS A 190 -22.18 -23.19 15.55
C LYS A 190 -20.67 -23.33 15.31
N MET A 191 -20.20 -24.52 14.94
CA MET A 191 -18.79 -24.74 14.63
C MET A 191 -18.33 -23.94 13.42
N GLN A 192 -19.14 -23.88 12.36
CA GLN A 192 -18.86 -23.07 11.17
C GLN A 192 -18.85 -21.57 11.48
N GLU A 193 -19.82 -21.08 12.26
CA GLU A 193 -19.87 -19.67 12.69
C GLU A 193 -18.66 -19.30 13.56
N ASN A 194 -18.27 -20.17 14.50
CA ASN A 194 -17.08 -19.96 15.32
C ASN A 194 -15.79 -19.92 14.49
N ALA A 195 -15.63 -20.86 13.56
CA ALA A 195 -14.48 -20.87 12.65
C ALA A 195 -14.46 -19.61 11.76
N HIS A 196 -15.60 -19.22 11.20
CA HIS A 196 -15.71 -18.01 10.37
C HIS A 196 -15.36 -16.75 11.17
N ASN A 197 -15.87 -16.62 12.40
CA ASN A 197 -15.56 -15.50 13.28
C ASN A 197 -14.08 -15.46 13.66
N HIS A 198 -13.47 -16.62 13.96
CA HIS A 198 -12.04 -16.71 14.25
C HIS A 198 -11.19 -16.28 13.06
N PHE A 199 -11.49 -16.77 11.86
CA PHE A 199 -10.80 -16.35 10.64
C PHE A 199 -10.98 -14.85 10.36
N LYS A 200 -12.20 -14.32 10.53
CA LYS A 200 -12.46 -12.90 10.38
C LYS A 200 -11.63 -12.04 11.34
N GLN A 201 -11.46 -12.48 12.59
CA GLN A 201 -10.61 -11.80 13.56
C GLN A 201 -9.14 -11.82 13.14
N ILE A 202 -8.62 -12.99 12.72
CA ILE A 202 -7.25 -13.13 12.21
C ILE A 202 -7.02 -12.22 11.00
N SER A 203 -7.93 -12.19 10.03
CA SER A 203 -7.81 -11.32 8.86
C SER A 203 -7.76 -9.84 9.24
N LEU A 204 -8.60 -9.42 10.18
CA LEU A 204 -8.65 -8.04 10.64
C LEU A 204 -7.37 -7.64 11.41
N GLU A 205 -6.80 -8.56 12.18
CA GLU A 205 -5.51 -8.37 12.85
C GLU A 205 -4.36 -8.29 11.84
N HIS A 206 -4.35 -9.15 10.81
CA HIS A 206 -3.37 -9.07 9.73
C HIS A 206 -3.44 -7.75 8.97
N GLU A 207 -4.64 -7.23 8.69
CA GLU A 207 -4.81 -5.93 8.02
C GLU A 207 -4.25 -4.78 8.87
N ARG A 208 -4.51 -4.79 10.19
CA ARG A 208 -3.93 -3.83 11.14
C ARG A 208 -2.41 -3.92 11.19
N ASN A 209 -1.87 -5.14 11.26
CA ASN A 209 -0.43 -5.37 11.29
C ASN A 209 0.24 -4.93 9.99
N ALA A 210 -0.36 -5.21 8.83
CA ALA A 210 0.14 -4.76 7.54
C ALA A 210 0.18 -3.23 7.45
N LYS A 211 -0.86 -2.55 7.94
CA LYS A 211 -0.87 -1.08 8.00
C LYS A 211 0.23 -0.54 8.91
N CYS A 212 0.41 -1.12 10.10
CA CYS A 212 1.47 -0.75 11.03
C CYS A 212 2.87 -0.89 10.40
N ILE A 213 3.12 -2.02 9.71
CA ILE A 213 4.40 -2.27 9.02
C ILE A 213 4.62 -1.26 7.90
N LEU A 214 3.57 -0.90 7.13
CA LEU A 214 3.68 0.12 6.08
C LEU A 214 4.00 1.50 6.65
N ASP A 215 3.38 1.88 7.78
CA ASP A 215 3.66 3.15 8.44
C ASP A 215 5.09 3.18 9.00
N GLN A 216 5.55 2.09 9.63
CA GLN A 216 6.95 1.94 10.09
C GLN A 216 7.94 2.02 8.92
N LYS A 217 7.63 1.39 7.78
CA LYS A 217 8.47 1.45 6.58
C LYS A 217 8.62 2.90 6.09
N ARG A 218 7.53 3.67 6.04
CA ARG A 218 7.57 5.08 5.64
C ARG A 218 8.40 5.93 6.61
N GLU A 219 8.28 5.68 7.91
CA GLU A 219 9.10 6.38 8.93
C GLU A 219 10.59 6.08 8.74
N LEU A 220 10.95 4.83 8.47
CA LEU A 220 12.33 4.43 8.19
C LEU A 220 12.87 5.07 6.90
N GLU A 221 12.08 5.07 5.82
CA GLU A 221 12.45 5.75 4.56
C GLU A 221 12.66 7.26 4.77
N GLN A 222 11.88 7.89 5.65
CA GLN A 222 12.06 9.29 6.00
C GLN A 222 13.35 9.50 6.83
N ARG A 223 13.60 8.67 7.83
CA ARG A 223 14.85 8.70 8.61
C ARG A 223 16.08 8.48 7.73
N GLU A 224 16.01 7.58 6.76
CA GLU A 224 17.10 7.33 5.81
C GLU A 224 17.40 8.59 4.99
N LYS A 225 16.38 9.29 4.48
CA LYS A 225 16.55 10.57 3.78
C LYS A 225 17.19 11.64 4.67
N GLU A 226 16.75 11.75 5.92
CA GLU A 226 17.32 12.70 6.90
C GLU A 226 18.78 12.38 7.22
N LEU A 227 19.14 11.10 7.34
CA LEU A 227 20.52 10.66 7.56
C LEU A 227 21.40 10.99 6.36
N LEU A 228 20.96 10.71 5.14
CA LEU A 228 21.69 11.07 3.91
C LEU A 228 21.93 12.57 3.81
N GLN A 229 20.93 13.40 4.16
CA GLN A 229 21.10 14.85 4.21
C GLN A 229 22.12 15.29 5.26
N ARG A 230 22.06 14.72 6.47
CA ARG A 230 23.03 14.99 7.53
C ARG A 230 24.45 14.55 7.15
N GLU A 231 24.60 13.40 6.51
CA GLU A 231 25.90 12.90 6.06
C GLU A 231 26.52 13.82 5.01
N ALA A 232 25.73 14.25 4.01
CA ALA A 232 26.16 15.23 3.02
C ALA A 232 26.54 16.58 3.65
N GLN A 233 25.79 17.04 4.67
CA GLN A 233 26.12 18.25 5.42
C GLN A 233 27.44 18.08 6.19
N ASN A 234 27.60 16.98 6.92
CA ASN A 234 28.81 16.67 7.67
C ASN A 234 30.04 16.55 6.77
N GLU A 235 29.92 15.93 5.59
CA GLU A 235 31.01 15.90 4.61
C GLU A 235 31.40 17.30 4.14
N ASN A 236 30.41 18.17 3.87
CA ASN A 236 30.66 19.55 3.48
C ASN A 236 31.33 20.35 4.60
N GLU A 237 30.88 20.20 5.85
CA GLU A 237 31.50 20.81 7.02
C GLU A 237 32.93 20.31 7.22
N THR A 238 33.17 19.01 7.05
CA THR A 238 34.51 18.42 7.14
C THR A 238 35.44 19.00 6.06
N LYS A 239 34.96 19.13 4.81
CA LYS A 239 35.72 19.78 3.72
C LYS A 239 36.03 21.25 4.03
N LYS A 240 35.08 21.99 4.60
CA LYS A 240 35.29 23.38 5.03
C LYS A 240 36.36 23.47 6.13
N LEU A 241 36.25 22.65 7.18
CA LEU A 241 37.22 22.60 8.27
C LEU A 241 38.62 22.20 7.78
N GLN A 242 38.72 21.25 6.84
CA GLN A 242 40.00 20.91 6.21
C GLN A 242 40.59 22.08 5.42
N HIS A 243 39.75 22.82 4.69
CA HIS A 243 40.18 24.01 3.96
C HIS A 243 40.63 25.13 4.90
N GLU A 244 39.86 25.43 5.94
CA GLU A 244 40.23 26.38 6.99
C GLU A 244 41.52 25.98 7.69
N LYS A 245 41.70 24.69 8.00
CA LYS A 245 42.95 24.18 8.57
C LYS A 245 44.14 24.43 7.63
N MET A 246 44.01 24.14 6.33
CA MET A 246 45.06 24.45 5.34
C MET A 246 45.34 25.94 5.23
N ILE A 247 44.31 26.79 5.26
CA ILE A 247 44.48 28.25 5.25
C ILE A 247 45.22 28.69 6.51
N ASN A 248 44.81 28.22 7.68
CA ASN A 248 45.43 28.56 8.95
C ASN A 248 46.88 28.07 9.04
N GLU A 249 47.18 26.85 8.57
CA GLU A 249 48.55 26.34 8.48
C GLU A 249 49.39 27.18 7.52
N ARG A 250 48.83 27.55 6.35
CA ARG A 250 49.51 28.43 5.40
C ARG A 250 49.73 29.82 5.98
N ALA A 251 48.75 30.39 6.67
CA ALA A 251 48.83 31.69 7.33
C ALA A 251 49.88 31.66 8.45
N ALA A 252 49.91 30.60 9.27
CA ALA A 252 50.93 30.42 10.31
C ALA A 252 52.33 30.25 9.70
N LEU A 253 52.47 29.53 8.59
CA LEU A 253 53.74 29.40 7.88
C LEU A 253 54.19 30.74 7.27
N GLU A 254 53.25 31.50 6.69
CA GLU A 254 53.53 32.80 6.10
C GLU A 254 53.85 33.84 7.19
N GLN A 255 53.18 33.78 8.34
CA GLN A 255 53.49 34.59 9.52
C GLN A 255 54.87 34.23 10.06
N LYS A 256 55.22 32.94 10.17
CA LYS A 256 56.57 32.54 10.57
C LYS A 256 57.64 33.04 9.60
N LYS A 257 57.39 32.97 8.30
CA LYS A 257 58.29 33.56 7.28
C LYS A 257 58.37 35.08 7.43
N ALA A 258 57.24 35.75 7.65
CA ALA A 258 57.19 37.19 7.87
C ALA A 258 57.99 37.58 9.11
N ASP A 259 57.82 36.86 10.22
CA ASP A 259 58.57 37.04 11.47
C ASP A 259 60.07 36.77 11.26
N GLU A 260 60.45 35.73 10.51
CA GLU A 260 61.84 35.46 10.13
C GLU A 260 62.41 36.58 9.26
N THR A 261 61.65 37.09 8.29
CA THR A 261 62.08 38.23 7.45
C THR A 261 62.14 39.53 8.24
N MET A 262 61.20 39.76 9.16
CA MET A 262 61.19 40.91 10.06
C MET A 262 62.38 40.84 11.01
N PHE A 263 62.70 39.66 11.53
CA PHE A 263 63.88 39.45 12.37
C PHE A 263 65.17 39.70 11.59
N LYS A 264 65.29 39.17 10.36
CA LYS A 264 66.43 39.47 9.47
C LYS A 264 66.54 40.95 9.15
N LEU A 265 65.43 41.60 8.82
CA LEU A 265 65.36 43.03 8.53
C LEU A 265 65.68 43.86 9.77
N ALA A 266 65.25 43.44 10.97
CA ALA A 266 65.59 44.10 12.23
C ALA A 266 67.08 43.96 12.56
N GLU A 267 67.67 42.79 12.30
CA GLU A 267 69.12 42.55 12.39
C GLU A 267 69.89 43.37 11.35
N GLU A 268 69.43 43.42 10.10
CA GLU A 268 70.01 44.25 9.04
C GLU A 268 69.89 45.73 9.39
N HIS A 269 68.72 46.19 9.80
CA HIS A 269 68.50 47.56 10.24
C HIS A 269 69.33 47.90 11.47
N LYS A 270 69.55 46.95 12.40
CA LYS A 270 70.47 47.13 13.52
C LYS A 270 71.91 47.27 13.03
N ARG A 271 72.37 46.40 12.12
CA ARG A 271 73.72 46.48 11.51
C ARG A 271 73.90 47.76 10.71
N ASP A 272 72.89 48.17 9.94
CA ASP A 272 72.92 49.38 9.14
C ASP A 272 72.79 50.61 10.02
N LYS A 273 72.03 50.58 11.10
CA LYS A 273 72.03 51.63 12.14
C LYS A 273 73.39 51.71 12.82
N GLU A 274 74.08 50.60 13.08
CA GLU A 274 75.45 50.58 13.59
C GLU A 274 76.47 51.06 12.55
N LYS A 275 76.29 50.75 11.27
CA LYS A 275 77.11 51.30 10.17
C LYS A 275 76.89 52.79 10.01
N LEU A 276 75.64 53.25 9.99
CA LEU A 276 75.25 54.66 9.92
C LEU A 276 75.74 55.41 11.15
N ARG A 277 75.65 54.85 12.36
CA ARG A 277 76.25 55.44 13.56
C ARG A 277 77.77 55.55 13.42
N ARG A 278 78.45 54.53 12.89
CA ARG A 278 79.88 54.59 12.59
C ARG A 278 80.20 55.66 11.53
N GLU A 279 79.37 55.77 10.50
CA GLU A 279 79.56 56.75 9.42
C GLU A 279 79.23 58.17 9.91
N ILE A 280 78.23 58.35 10.77
CA ILE A 280 77.93 59.61 11.46
C ILE A 280 79.12 60.01 12.31
N ILE A 281 79.66 59.12 13.15
CA ILE A 281 80.87 59.41 13.95
C ILE A 281 82.07 59.75 13.04
N LYS A 282 82.19 59.10 11.89
CA LYS A 282 83.24 59.38 10.92
C LYS A 282 83.03 60.73 10.21
N LEU A 283 81.81 61.06 9.82
CA LEU A 283 81.42 62.32 9.20
C LEU A 283 81.51 63.47 10.19
N GLU A 284 81.15 63.26 11.46
CA GLU A 284 81.37 64.20 12.56
C GLU A 284 82.86 64.46 12.73
N LYS A 285 83.71 63.42 12.75
CA LYS A 285 85.17 63.60 12.73
C LYS A 285 85.66 64.34 11.48
N GLN A 286 85.11 64.05 10.30
CA GLN A 286 85.48 64.74 9.06
C GLN A 286 85.04 66.20 9.06
N LEU A 287 83.86 66.50 9.62
CA LEU A 287 83.36 67.84 9.84
C LEU A 287 84.25 68.59 10.83
N ASP A 288 84.60 67.97 11.96
CA ASP A 288 85.51 68.53 12.96
C ASP A 288 86.89 68.80 12.34
N THR A 289 87.42 67.90 11.49
CA THR A 289 88.67 68.16 10.77
C THR A 289 88.53 69.29 9.77
N ARG A 290 87.41 69.38 9.04
CA ARG A 290 87.16 70.49 8.09
C ARG A 290 87.06 71.82 8.81
N GLN A 291 86.32 71.88 9.92
CA GLN A 291 86.24 73.07 10.78
C GLN A 291 87.60 73.42 11.37
N GLY A 292 88.40 72.42 11.77
CA GLY A 292 89.79 72.62 12.19
C GLY A 292 90.68 73.20 11.09
N LEU A 293 90.56 72.71 9.86
CA LEU A 293 91.24 73.24 8.69
C LEU A 293 90.81 74.68 8.38
N GLU A 294 89.51 74.97 8.39
CA GLU A 294 88.97 76.33 8.22
C GLU A 294 89.52 77.31 9.28
N LEU A 295 89.58 76.88 10.55
CA LEU A 295 90.15 77.66 11.65
C LEU A 295 91.66 77.88 11.49
N GLU A 296 92.40 76.86 11.03
CA GLU A 296 93.85 76.99 10.81
C GLU A 296 94.16 77.88 9.60
N ILE A 297 93.37 77.80 8.52
CA ILE A 297 93.43 78.74 7.38
C ILE A 297 93.21 80.17 7.88
N GLN A 298 92.18 80.41 8.70
CA GLN A 298 91.92 81.74 9.28
C GLN A 298 93.07 82.21 10.18
N ARG A 299 93.67 81.31 10.96
CA ARG A 299 94.81 81.60 11.81
C ARG A 299 96.06 81.94 10.99
N LEU A 300 96.36 81.17 9.95
CA LEU A 300 97.48 81.41 9.03
C LEU A 300 97.29 82.71 8.24
N ARG A 301 96.07 83.00 7.75
CA ARG A 301 95.72 84.30 7.14
C ARG A 301 95.92 85.46 8.11
N GLY A 302 95.47 85.33 9.36
CA GLY A 302 95.69 86.33 10.40
C GLY A 302 97.16 86.54 10.74
N ALA A 303 97.95 85.46 10.81
CA ALA A 303 99.40 85.51 11.03
C ALA A 303 100.14 86.20 9.88
N LEU A 304 99.78 85.88 8.62
CA LEU A 304 100.27 86.55 7.42
C LEU A 304 99.96 88.05 7.44
N GLN A 305 98.72 88.43 7.76
CA GLN A 305 98.30 89.84 7.80
C GLN A 305 99.06 90.64 8.89
N VAL A 306 99.30 90.03 10.05
CA VAL A 306 100.13 90.64 11.10
C VAL A 306 101.58 90.78 10.64
N MET A 307 102.16 89.77 9.98
CA MET A 307 103.53 89.85 9.43
C MET A 307 103.66 90.89 8.31
N GLU A 308 102.66 91.05 7.43
CA GLU A 308 102.63 92.11 6.41
C GLU A 308 102.65 93.51 7.03
N HIS A 309 101.94 93.71 8.15
CA HIS A 309 101.91 95.00 8.87
C HIS A 309 103.17 95.28 9.70
N MET A 310 103.95 94.25 10.05
CA MET A 310 105.20 94.40 10.80
C MET A 310 106.44 94.70 9.92
N ASN A 311 106.31 94.71 8.59
CA ASN A 311 107.42 95.02 7.68
C ASN A 311 107.69 96.53 7.58
N GLY A 312 108.44 97.04 8.55
CA GLY A 312 109.05 98.37 8.54
C GLY A 312 110.54 98.38 8.17
N ASP A 313 111.22 97.23 8.15
CA ASP A 313 112.60 97.08 7.65
C ASP A 313 112.89 95.59 7.41
N GLY A 314 113.27 95.26 6.17
CA GLY A 314 113.34 93.87 5.70
C GLY A 314 114.52 93.08 6.28
N ASP A 315 114.22 92.22 7.23
CA ASP A 315 115.08 91.09 7.59
C ASP A 315 114.81 89.90 6.64
N ALA A 316 115.85 89.19 6.22
CA ALA A 316 115.71 88.03 5.33
C ALA A 316 115.01 86.85 6.04
N ASP A 317 115.08 86.78 7.37
CA ASP A 317 114.43 85.74 8.17
C ASP A 317 112.91 85.92 8.20
N THR A 318 112.39 87.15 8.29
CA THR A 318 110.93 87.41 8.29
C THR A 318 110.29 87.08 6.94
N LYS A 319 110.97 87.36 5.82
CA LYS A 319 110.50 86.96 4.49
C LYS A 319 110.43 85.45 4.30
N LYS A 320 111.44 84.70 4.74
CA LYS A 320 111.41 83.23 4.67
C LYS A 320 110.28 82.63 5.49
N ARG A 321 110.00 83.18 6.69
CA ARG A 321 108.87 82.73 7.51
C ARG A 321 107.53 83.05 6.87
N MET A 322 107.42 84.20 6.21
CA MET A 322 106.23 84.59 5.46
C MET A 322 105.98 83.64 4.27
N GLU A 323 107.02 83.29 3.49
CA GLU A 323 106.91 82.30 2.41
C GLU A 323 106.45 80.92 2.91
N VAL A 324 107.00 80.44 4.03
CA VAL A 324 106.59 79.14 4.61
C VAL A 324 105.12 79.14 5.02
N ILE A 325 104.64 80.20 5.70
CA ILE A 325 103.22 80.32 6.09
C ILE A 325 102.32 80.45 4.86
N GLN A 326 102.82 81.08 3.79
CA GLN A 326 102.09 81.25 2.54
C GLN A 326 101.97 79.94 1.75
N ASP A 327 103.01 79.11 1.73
CA ASP A 327 102.97 77.76 1.15
C ASP A 327 102.06 76.83 1.96
N GLU A 328 102.16 76.84 3.30
CA GLU A 328 101.26 76.07 4.18
C GLU A 328 99.80 76.50 4.04
N LEU A 329 99.53 77.81 3.94
CA LEU A 329 98.19 78.34 3.72
C LEU A 329 97.64 77.85 2.36
N LYS A 330 98.46 77.89 1.32
CA LYS A 330 98.06 77.45 -0.02
C LYS A 330 97.73 75.95 -0.05
N GLU A 331 98.54 75.11 0.58
CA GLU A 331 98.26 73.67 0.70
C GLU A 331 96.92 73.41 1.42
N LYS A 332 96.61 74.18 2.48
CA LYS A 332 95.35 74.04 3.20
C LYS A 332 94.14 74.59 2.46
N GLU A 333 94.30 75.65 1.68
CA GLU A 333 93.25 76.18 0.80
C GLU A 333 92.92 75.20 -0.33
N GLU A 334 93.92 74.57 -0.94
CA GLU A 334 93.75 73.50 -1.95
C GLU A 334 93.01 72.28 -1.35
N GLU A 335 93.34 71.86 -0.12
CA GLU A 335 92.67 70.75 0.57
C GLU A 335 91.18 71.03 0.86
N LEU A 336 90.80 72.29 1.12
CA LEU A 336 89.41 72.69 1.33
C LEU A 336 88.62 72.76 0.01
N GLU A 337 89.24 73.25 -1.06
CA GLU A 337 88.63 73.34 -2.40
C GLU A 337 88.28 71.94 -2.95
N ASP A 338 89.19 70.97 -2.81
CA ASP A 338 88.94 69.56 -3.18
C ASP A 338 87.72 68.95 -2.45
N LEU A 339 87.50 69.33 -1.19
CA LEU A 339 86.36 68.89 -0.38
C LEU A 339 85.03 69.52 -0.83
N GLU A 340 85.04 70.78 -1.24
CA GLU A 340 83.86 71.49 -1.75
C GLU A 340 83.42 70.95 -3.12
N ASP A 341 84.38 70.68 -4.00
CA ASP A 341 84.15 70.08 -5.32
C ASP A 341 83.48 68.70 -5.22
N LEU A 342 83.95 67.87 -4.29
CA LEU A 342 83.34 66.56 -4.03
C LEU A 342 81.87 66.69 -3.60
N ASN A 343 81.57 67.66 -2.73
CA ASN A 343 80.22 67.88 -2.23
C ASN A 343 79.27 68.33 -3.36
N GLN A 344 79.72 69.24 -4.23
CA GLN A 344 78.93 69.69 -5.37
C GLN A 344 78.67 68.55 -6.37
N ALA A 345 79.65 67.67 -6.60
CA ALA A 345 79.50 66.50 -7.46
C ALA A 345 78.42 65.52 -6.94
N LEU A 346 78.33 65.34 -5.62
CA LEU A 346 77.32 64.48 -4.99
C LEU A 346 75.90 65.05 -5.14
N ILE A 347 75.72 66.36 -4.98
CA ILE A 347 74.41 67.02 -5.18
C ILE A 347 73.92 66.86 -6.63
N ILE A 348 74.81 67.04 -7.61
CA ILE A 348 74.48 66.86 -9.03
C ILE A 348 74.06 65.41 -9.31
N LYS A 349 74.74 64.44 -8.69
CA LYS A 349 74.45 63.01 -8.87
C LYS A 349 73.10 62.60 -8.27
N GLU A 350 72.74 63.14 -7.11
CA GLU A 350 71.45 62.87 -6.45
C GLU A 350 70.28 63.36 -7.31
N ARG A 351 70.33 64.63 -7.76
CA ARG A 351 69.28 65.20 -8.62
C ARG A 351 69.07 64.38 -9.89
N LYS A 352 70.17 64.01 -10.56
CA LYS A 352 70.13 63.14 -11.75
C LYS A 352 69.45 61.80 -11.45
N SER A 353 69.81 61.15 -10.35
CA SER A 353 69.22 59.87 -9.99
C SER A 353 67.72 59.98 -9.66
N ASN A 354 67.29 61.07 -9.04
CA ASN A 354 65.87 61.31 -8.77
C ASN A 354 65.07 61.60 -10.05
N ASP A 355 65.62 62.38 -10.98
CA ASP A 355 65.01 62.63 -12.29
C ASP A 355 64.82 61.32 -13.08
N GLU A 356 65.84 60.45 -13.10
CA GLU A 356 65.78 59.12 -13.72
C GLU A 356 64.64 58.26 -13.12
N LEU A 357 64.45 58.29 -11.80
CA LEU A 357 63.38 57.55 -11.14
C LEU A 357 61.98 58.09 -11.50
N GLN A 358 61.83 59.41 -11.58
CA GLN A 358 60.57 60.03 -11.97
C GLN A 358 60.22 59.72 -13.42
N ASP A 359 61.19 59.78 -14.33
CA ASP A 359 60.98 59.47 -15.75
C ASP A 359 60.68 57.99 -15.96
N ALA A 360 61.37 57.08 -15.26
CA ALA A 360 61.03 55.67 -15.26
C ALA A 360 59.57 55.42 -14.81
N ARG A 361 59.07 56.21 -13.85
CA ARG A 361 57.68 56.11 -13.38
C ARG A 361 56.68 56.57 -14.43
N LYS A 362 56.96 57.70 -15.10
CA LYS A 362 56.14 58.21 -16.19
C LYS A 362 56.08 57.21 -17.35
N GLU A 363 57.22 56.65 -17.73
CA GLU A 363 57.30 55.64 -18.79
C GLU A 363 56.49 54.38 -18.47
N LEU A 364 56.53 53.91 -17.23
CA LEU A 364 55.68 52.78 -16.81
C LEU A 364 54.19 53.10 -16.91
N ILE A 365 53.77 54.31 -16.52
CA ILE A 365 52.38 54.74 -16.66
C ILE A 365 51.98 54.80 -18.13
N THR A 366 52.84 55.35 -19.00
CA THR A 366 52.59 55.38 -20.45
C THR A 366 52.48 53.98 -21.03
N ALA A 367 53.44 53.09 -20.73
CA ALA A 367 53.46 51.72 -21.23
C ALA A 367 52.25 50.88 -20.78
N PHE A 368 51.66 51.19 -19.63
CA PHE A 368 50.51 50.46 -19.09
C PHE A 368 49.16 51.11 -19.35
N LYS A 369 49.11 52.24 -20.06
CA LYS A 369 47.88 52.99 -20.35
C LYS A 369 46.80 52.14 -21.05
N ASP A 370 47.21 51.24 -21.94
CA ASP A 370 46.32 50.40 -22.74
C ASP A 370 46.24 48.94 -22.23
N VAL A 371 46.84 48.66 -21.08
CA VAL A 371 46.80 47.32 -20.48
C VAL A 371 45.44 47.13 -19.80
N SER A 372 44.74 46.05 -20.18
CA SER A 372 43.43 45.70 -19.62
C SER A 372 43.42 45.71 -18.08
N THR A 373 42.33 46.22 -17.50
CA THR A 373 42.04 46.26 -16.05
C THR A 373 42.00 44.89 -15.37
N ARG A 374 42.12 43.79 -16.13
CA ARG A 374 42.31 42.43 -15.59
C ARG A 374 43.76 42.11 -15.21
N ALA A 375 44.71 43.00 -15.48
CA ALA A 375 46.09 42.82 -15.05
C ALA A 375 46.29 43.26 -13.58
N HIS A 376 47.12 42.51 -12.84
CA HIS A 376 47.40 42.79 -11.42
C HIS A 376 48.06 44.17 -11.18
N ILE A 377 48.88 44.63 -12.13
CA ILE A 377 49.47 45.97 -12.15
C ILE A 377 49.02 46.66 -13.44
N GLY A 378 48.59 47.91 -13.33
CA GLY A 378 48.17 48.73 -14.47
C GLY A 378 48.03 50.20 -14.10
N VAL A 379 47.37 50.97 -14.97
CA VAL A 379 47.08 52.39 -14.70
C VAL A 379 45.66 52.52 -14.19
N LYS A 380 45.51 53.15 -13.02
CA LYS A 380 44.21 53.60 -12.51
C LYS A 380 44.07 55.09 -12.79
N LYS A 381 42.92 55.46 -13.35
CA LYS A 381 42.57 56.85 -13.61
C LYS A 381 41.85 57.43 -12.39
N MET A 382 42.57 58.18 -11.57
CA MET A 382 42.03 58.75 -10.33
C MET A 382 41.08 59.89 -10.65
N GLY A 383 39.85 59.81 -10.12
CA GLY A 383 38.80 60.80 -10.40
C GLY A 383 37.98 60.55 -11.66
N GLU A 384 38.14 59.39 -12.32
CA GLU A 384 37.26 58.96 -13.41
C GLU A 384 36.02 58.24 -12.85
N VAL A 385 34.83 58.62 -13.32
CA VAL A 385 33.56 58.01 -12.94
C VAL A 385 33.40 56.65 -13.65
N ASP A 386 33.09 55.58 -12.90
CA ASP A 386 32.82 54.27 -13.52
C ASP A 386 31.47 54.29 -14.23
N ILE A 387 31.46 53.94 -15.52
CA ILE A 387 30.26 53.90 -16.36
C ILE A 387 29.32 52.73 -16.01
N LYS A 388 29.81 51.63 -15.39
CA LYS A 388 29.00 50.42 -15.19
C LYS A 388 27.73 50.66 -14.36
N PRO A 389 27.75 51.40 -13.24
CA PRO A 389 26.54 51.71 -12.47
C PRO A 389 25.53 52.53 -13.28
N PHE A 390 26.01 53.45 -14.13
CA PHE A 390 25.15 54.20 -15.04
C PHE A 390 24.51 53.31 -16.11
N LEU A 391 25.23 52.29 -16.59
CA LEU A 391 24.67 51.31 -17.52
C LEU A 391 23.57 50.45 -16.87
N VAL A 392 23.78 50.04 -15.61
CA VAL A 392 22.76 49.30 -14.85
C VAL A 392 21.52 50.17 -14.63
N ALA A 393 21.71 51.42 -14.20
CA ALA A 393 20.62 52.37 -14.01
C ALA A 393 19.88 52.67 -15.32
N ALA A 394 20.61 52.89 -16.43
CA ALA A 394 20.03 53.17 -17.74
C ALA A 394 19.21 51.98 -18.27
N LYS A 395 19.67 50.74 -18.10
CA LYS A 395 18.92 49.53 -18.50
C LYS A 395 17.60 49.35 -17.74
N ARG A 396 17.47 49.94 -16.55
CA ARG A 396 16.20 49.91 -15.78
C ARG A 396 15.19 50.94 -16.29
N LYS A 397 15.66 52.03 -16.91
CA LYS A 397 14.83 53.19 -17.32
C LYS A 397 14.56 53.27 -18.82
N TYR A 398 15.48 52.80 -19.66
CA TYR A 398 15.46 52.98 -21.11
C TYR A 398 15.41 51.64 -21.85
N SER A 399 15.04 51.67 -23.13
CA SER A 399 15.08 50.49 -23.98
C SER A 399 16.51 49.97 -24.16
N ALA A 400 16.69 48.68 -24.45
CA ALA A 400 18.02 48.08 -24.61
C ALA A 400 18.87 48.74 -25.72
N LYS A 401 18.23 49.34 -26.74
CA LYS A 401 18.92 50.07 -27.82
C LYS A 401 19.41 51.45 -27.38
N GLU A 402 18.75 52.06 -26.40
CA GLU A 402 19.04 53.42 -25.92
C GLU A 402 19.87 53.42 -24.64
N ALA A 403 19.83 52.32 -23.86
CA ALA A 403 20.49 52.23 -22.56
C ALA A 403 22.00 52.45 -22.63
N ASP A 404 22.68 51.95 -23.67
CA ASP A 404 24.11 52.16 -23.86
C ASP A 404 24.43 53.65 -24.07
N VAL A 405 23.69 54.32 -24.96
CA VAL A 405 23.85 55.76 -25.25
C VAL A 405 23.52 56.60 -24.01
N LYS A 406 22.41 56.32 -23.34
CA LYS A 406 21.97 57.05 -22.15
C LYS A 406 22.92 56.89 -20.97
N SER A 407 23.51 55.70 -20.80
CA SER A 407 24.52 55.48 -19.76
C SER A 407 25.79 56.31 -19.99
N ALA A 408 26.23 56.43 -21.25
CA ALA A 408 27.40 57.24 -21.61
C ALA A 408 27.12 58.74 -21.45
N GLU A 409 25.93 59.21 -21.85
CA GLU A 409 25.48 60.59 -21.61
C GLU A 409 25.50 60.93 -20.12
N LEU A 410 24.88 60.08 -19.28
CA LEU A 410 24.83 60.30 -17.84
C LEU A 410 26.22 60.25 -17.18
N CYS A 411 27.05 59.26 -17.54
CA CYS A 411 28.41 59.16 -17.01
C CYS A 411 29.26 60.39 -17.38
N THR A 412 29.10 60.92 -18.60
CA THR A 412 29.80 62.13 -19.05
C THR A 412 29.33 63.36 -18.30
N LEU A 413 28.01 63.51 -18.12
CA LEU A 413 27.44 64.62 -17.35
C LEU A 413 28.02 64.68 -15.93
N TRP A 414 28.06 63.53 -15.25
CA TRP A 414 28.62 63.45 -13.90
C TRP A 414 30.14 63.68 -13.88
N GLN A 415 30.86 63.18 -14.89
CA GLN A 415 32.28 63.47 -15.03
C GLN A 415 32.55 64.97 -15.23
N ASP A 416 31.69 65.68 -15.96
CA ASP A 416 31.80 67.12 -16.18
C ASP A 416 31.46 67.92 -14.92
N TYR A 417 30.47 67.49 -14.13
CA TYR A 417 30.27 68.06 -12.80
C TYR A 417 31.50 67.90 -11.90
N LEU A 418 32.15 66.73 -11.89
CA LEU A 418 33.39 66.53 -11.13
C LEU A 418 34.51 67.49 -11.57
N ARG A 419 34.55 67.85 -12.85
CA ARG A 419 35.54 68.77 -13.42
C ARG A 419 35.22 70.23 -13.15
N ASP A 420 33.96 70.56 -12.89
CA ASP A 420 33.52 71.92 -12.57
C ASP A 420 34.11 72.36 -11.21
N PRO A 421 35.01 73.35 -11.19
CA PRO A 421 35.57 73.85 -9.94
C PRO A 421 34.54 74.55 -9.05
N SER A 422 33.39 74.98 -9.61
CA SER A 422 32.32 75.63 -8.85
C SER A 422 31.46 74.65 -8.06
N TRP A 423 31.51 73.36 -8.40
CA TRP A 423 30.79 72.31 -7.67
C TRP A 423 31.75 71.52 -6.77
N HIS A 424 31.70 71.83 -5.49
CA HIS A 424 32.56 71.23 -4.46
C HIS A 424 31.72 70.81 -3.26
N PRO A 425 31.05 69.64 -3.32
CA PRO A 425 30.11 69.21 -2.30
C PRO A 425 30.86 68.60 -1.10
N PHE A 426 31.73 69.41 -0.49
CA PHE A 426 32.48 69.07 0.71
C PHE A 426 32.29 70.15 1.77
N LYS A 427 32.15 69.70 3.01
CA LYS A 427 32.10 70.56 4.20
C LYS A 427 33.31 70.33 5.08
N ILE A 428 33.79 71.41 5.69
CA ILE A 428 34.92 71.37 6.62
C ILE A 428 34.38 71.12 8.03
N LEU A 429 34.76 70.00 8.62
CA LEU A 429 34.57 69.74 10.04
C LEU A 429 35.86 70.05 10.79
N LYS A 430 35.73 70.82 11.87
CA LYS A 430 36.86 71.11 12.77
C LYS A 430 36.78 70.18 13.98
N ASP A 431 37.83 69.42 14.23
CA ASP A 431 37.93 68.59 15.43
C ASP A 431 38.23 69.44 16.67
N LYS A 432 38.14 68.80 17.85
CA LYS A 432 38.36 69.47 19.15
C LYS A 432 39.80 69.96 19.34
N GLU A 433 40.76 69.42 18.57
CA GLU A 433 42.17 69.83 18.58
C GLU A 433 42.49 70.94 17.57
N GLY A 434 41.51 71.37 16.77
CA GLY A 434 41.64 72.48 15.83
C GLY A 434 42.05 72.07 14.41
N ASN A 435 42.16 70.78 14.11
CA ASN A 435 42.41 70.31 12.76
C ASN A 435 41.11 70.31 11.95
N CYS A 436 41.17 70.87 10.75
CA CYS A 436 40.08 70.89 9.79
C CYS A 436 40.16 69.64 8.90
N LYS A 437 39.11 68.82 8.86
CA LYS A 437 38.96 67.72 7.90
C LYS A 437 37.81 68.02 6.96
N GLU A 438 38.11 67.94 5.68
CA GLU A 438 37.12 68.06 4.61
C GLU A 438 36.39 66.72 4.44
N ILE A 439 35.07 66.73 4.56
CA ILE A 439 34.21 65.55 4.38
C ILE A 439 33.16 65.83 3.32
N LEU A 440 32.70 64.78 2.65
CA LEU A 440 31.65 64.90 1.64
C LEU A 440 30.35 65.37 2.29
N ASP A 441 29.66 66.31 1.65
CA ASP A 441 28.34 66.76 2.08
C ASP A 441 27.24 65.90 1.42
N GLU A 442 26.73 64.92 2.17
CA GLU A 442 25.70 63.99 1.66
C GLU A 442 24.33 64.65 1.42
N GLU A 443 24.13 65.88 1.91
CA GLU A 443 22.92 66.69 1.70
C GLU A 443 22.99 67.58 0.45
N ASP A 444 24.10 67.56 -0.30
CA ASP A 444 24.23 68.31 -1.55
C ASP A 444 23.11 67.96 -2.54
N GLU A 445 22.47 69.00 -3.09
CA GLU A 445 21.26 68.88 -3.92
C GLU A 445 21.48 67.94 -5.12
N LYS A 446 22.62 68.06 -5.82
CA LYS A 446 22.94 67.21 -6.96
C LYS A 446 23.21 65.77 -6.52
N LEU A 447 23.94 65.56 -5.42
CA LEU A 447 24.20 64.21 -4.90
C LEU A 447 22.91 63.51 -4.43
N VAL A 448 21.98 64.23 -3.83
CA VAL A 448 20.65 63.71 -3.43
C VAL A 448 19.80 63.36 -4.65
N GLU A 449 19.78 64.22 -5.67
CA GLU A 449 19.11 63.97 -6.95
C GLU A 449 19.69 62.72 -7.64
N LEU A 450 21.02 62.61 -7.72
CA LEU A 450 21.71 61.45 -8.29
C LEU A 450 21.25 60.13 -7.65
N LYS A 451 21.21 60.11 -6.32
CA LYS A 451 20.83 58.92 -5.56
C LYS A 451 19.37 58.56 -5.79
N THR A 452 18.49 59.56 -5.84
CA THR A 452 17.05 59.37 -6.06
C THR A 452 16.76 58.89 -7.48
N GLU A 453 17.42 59.46 -8.48
CA GLU A 453 17.15 59.16 -9.88
C GLU A 453 17.87 57.90 -10.38
N LEU A 454 19.15 57.72 -10.05
CA LEU A 454 20.01 56.68 -10.63
C LEU A 454 20.38 55.58 -9.63
N GLY A 455 20.02 55.75 -8.35
CA GLY A 455 20.20 54.76 -7.30
C GLY A 455 21.59 54.78 -6.65
N ASP A 456 21.73 53.96 -5.61
CA ASP A 456 22.92 53.92 -4.75
C ASP A 456 24.22 53.56 -5.49
N GLU A 457 24.13 52.71 -6.51
CA GLU A 457 25.31 52.28 -7.26
C GLU A 457 25.96 53.45 -8.03
N ALA A 458 25.14 54.31 -8.67
CA ALA A 458 25.63 55.49 -9.39
C ALA A 458 26.13 56.56 -8.41
N TYR A 459 25.43 56.77 -7.30
CA TYR A 459 25.86 57.63 -6.20
C TYR A 459 27.25 57.24 -5.67
N ASN A 460 27.47 55.95 -5.39
CA ASN A 460 28.75 55.45 -4.89
C ASN A 460 29.89 55.63 -5.90
N ALA A 461 29.63 55.46 -7.19
CA ALA A 461 30.63 55.68 -8.24
C ALA A 461 31.08 57.15 -8.32
N VAL A 462 30.13 58.08 -8.30
CA VAL A 462 30.40 59.53 -8.37
C VAL A 462 31.13 60.02 -7.13
N THR A 463 30.67 59.65 -5.95
CA THR A 463 31.29 60.06 -4.68
C THR A 463 32.68 59.48 -4.48
N MET A 464 32.94 58.25 -4.95
CA MET A 464 34.28 57.67 -4.96
C MET A 464 35.23 58.42 -5.90
N ALA A 465 34.78 58.74 -7.12
CA ALA A 465 35.57 59.50 -8.07
C ALA A 465 35.85 60.92 -7.55
N LEU A 466 34.87 61.57 -6.92
CA LEU A 466 35.03 62.90 -6.34
C LEU A 466 36.07 62.93 -5.19
N LYS A 467 36.05 61.92 -4.30
CA LYS A 467 37.08 61.77 -3.25
C LYS A 467 38.48 61.59 -3.84
N GLN A 468 38.61 60.75 -4.88
CA GLN A 468 39.89 60.57 -5.57
C GLN A 468 40.36 61.86 -6.25
N MET A 469 39.46 62.67 -6.81
CA MET A 469 39.82 63.94 -7.43
C MET A 469 40.43 64.90 -6.40
N ASN A 470 39.83 65.03 -5.21
CA ASN A 470 40.38 65.87 -4.14
C ASN A 470 41.71 65.37 -3.59
N GLU A 471 41.94 64.05 -3.55
CA GLU A 471 43.20 63.49 -3.04
C GLU A 471 44.35 63.66 -4.03
N TYR A 472 44.11 63.38 -5.31
CA TYR A 472 45.18 63.28 -6.30
C TYR A 472 45.37 64.57 -7.13
N ASN A 473 44.34 65.39 -7.27
CA ASN A 473 44.40 66.63 -8.05
C ASN A 473 43.35 67.67 -7.59
N PRO A 474 43.41 68.13 -6.33
CA PRO A 474 42.39 69.01 -5.75
C PRO A 474 42.24 70.32 -6.55
N SER A 475 43.35 70.91 -6.99
CA SER A 475 43.33 72.19 -7.71
C SER A 475 43.04 72.04 -9.21
N GLY A 476 43.53 70.97 -9.84
CA GLY A 476 43.43 70.81 -11.30
C GLY A 476 42.11 70.17 -11.75
N ARG A 477 41.43 69.41 -10.90
CA ARG A 477 40.13 68.76 -11.16
C ARG A 477 40.06 67.94 -12.46
N TYR A 478 41.21 67.48 -12.97
CA TYR A 478 41.33 66.55 -14.09
C TYR A 478 41.81 65.18 -13.61
N VAL A 479 41.41 64.14 -14.35
CA VAL A 479 41.75 62.76 -14.06
C VAL A 479 43.27 62.55 -14.12
N VAL A 480 43.85 61.99 -13.04
CA VAL A 480 45.28 61.70 -12.96
C VAL A 480 45.53 60.20 -13.17
N PRO A 481 46.34 59.80 -14.17
CA PRO A 481 46.76 58.42 -14.32
C PRO A 481 47.81 58.08 -13.26
N GLU A 482 47.57 57.04 -12.49
CA GLU A 482 48.45 56.59 -11.42
C GLU A 482 48.80 55.11 -11.60
N LEU A 483 50.06 54.75 -11.34
CA LEU A 483 50.51 53.36 -11.38
C LEU A 483 49.90 52.61 -10.19
N TRP A 484 49.10 51.59 -10.46
CA TRP A 484 48.25 50.96 -9.45
C TRP A 484 48.41 49.45 -9.40
N ASN A 485 48.39 48.91 -8.18
CA ASN A 485 48.28 47.48 -7.91
C ASN A 485 46.82 47.16 -7.60
N PHE A 486 46.14 46.53 -8.56
CA PHE A 486 44.72 46.19 -8.46
C PHE A 486 44.46 44.99 -7.53
N ASN A 487 45.47 44.15 -7.25
CA ASN A 487 45.34 43.06 -6.29
C ASN A 487 45.34 43.58 -4.85
N GLU A 488 46.27 44.49 -4.55
CA GLU A 488 46.45 45.01 -3.19
C GLU A 488 45.63 46.29 -2.93
N GLY A 489 45.01 46.87 -3.96
CA GLY A 489 44.22 48.09 -3.81
C GLY A 489 45.03 49.31 -3.40
N ARG A 490 46.31 49.40 -3.81
CA ARG A 490 47.24 50.51 -3.47
C ARG A 490 48.05 51.03 -4.65
N LYS A 491 48.69 52.19 -4.47
CA LYS A 491 49.69 52.73 -5.41
C LYS A 491 50.84 51.73 -5.58
N ALA A 492 51.18 51.41 -6.82
CA ALA A 492 52.26 50.49 -7.16
C ALA A 492 53.61 51.20 -7.12
N THR A 493 54.65 50.48 -6.71
CA THR A 493 56.04 50.95 -6.71
C THR A 493 56.68 50.78 -8.09
N LEU A 494 57.81 51.45 -8.35
CA LEU A 494 58.59 51.24 -9.57
C LEU A 494 59.01 49.76 -9.72
N THR A 495 59.44 49.14 -8.63
CA THR A 495 59.79 47.71 -8.58
C THR A 495 58.61 46.83 -8.98
N ASP A 496 57.40 47.12 -8.48
CA ASP A 496 56.18 46.39 -8.86
C ASP A 496 55.94 46.45 -10.38
N GLY A 497 56.10 47.64 -10.97
CA GLY A 497 55.93 47.87 -12.40
C GLY A 497 56.97 47.15 -13.26
N VAL A 498 58.25 47.27 -12.91
CA VAL A 498 59.36 46.60 -13.62
C VAL A 498 59.24 45.09 -13.52
N GLN A 499 58.92 44.55 -12.33
CA GLN A 499 58.74 43.12 -12.14
C GLN A 499 57.56 42.59 -12.96
N HIS A 500 56.48 43.35 -13.05
CA HIS A 500 55.33 43.02 -13.90
C HIS A 500 55.72 42.99 -15.39
N LEU A 501 56.47 43.98 -15.88
CA LEU A 501 57.03 44.00 -17.24
C LEU A 501 57.91 42.78 -17.51
N LEU A 502 58.87 42.48 -16.62
CA LEU A 502 59.78 41.34 -16.76
C LEU A 502 59.03 40.01 -16.83
N ASN A 503 57.99 39.84 -16.02
CA ASN A 503 57.16 38.64 -16.04
C ASN A 503 56.37 38.52 -17.35
N LYS A 504 55.78 39.62 -17.85
CA LYS A 504 55.11 39.65 -19.16
C LYS A 504 56.08 39.31 -20.28
N TRP A 505 57.29 39.87 -20.27
CA TRP A 505 58.32 39.57 -21.26
C TRP A 505 58.74 38.10 -21.23
N LYS A 506 58.99 37.53 -20.05
CA LYS A 506 59.28 36.09 -19.89
C LYS A 506 58.15 35.20 -20.41
N LEU A 507 56.89 35.57 -20.16
CA LEU A 507 55.72 34.83 -20.64
C LEU A 507 55.60 34.90 -22.17
N HIS A 508 55.81 36.07 -22.78
CA HIS A 508 55.82 36.21 -24.23
C HIS A 508 56.95 35.42 -24.89
N LYS A 509 58.14 35.36 -24.28
CA LYS A 509 59.26 34.57 -24.80
C LYS A 509 58.95 33.07 -24.84
N ARG A 510 58.24 32.54 -23.84
CA ARG A 510 57.81 31.13 -23.76
C ARG A 510 56.70 30.75 -24.75
N ARG A 511 56.01 31.71 -25.36
CA ARG A 511 54.93 31.46 -26.35
C ARG A 511 55.40 31.59 -27.81
N ARG A 512 56.61 32.10 -28.05
CA ARG A 512 57.21 32.24 -29.38
C ARG A 512 58.11 31.06 -29.77
N TYR A 513 58.40 30.19 -28.80
CA TYR A 513 58.89 28.82 -28.98
C TYR A 513 57.77 27.88 -28.55
#